data_AF-A0A2D4UMD2-F1
#
_entry.id   AF-A0A2D4UMD2-F1
#
_cell.length_a   1.000
_cell.length_b   1.000
_cell.length_c   1.000
_cell.angle_alpha   90.00
_cell.angle_beta   90.00
_cell.angle_gamma   90.00
#
_symmetry.space_group_name_H-M   'P 1'
#
loop_
_entity.id
_entity.type
_entity.pdbx_description
1 polymer ?
#
loop_
_entity_poly.entity_id
_entity_poly.type
_entity_poly.pdbx_seq_one_letter_code
_entity_poly.pdbx_strand_id
1 'polypeptide(L)'
;MRLLENLQNGEKVTDWNTLGSDWNEQETIVAIGKILTEWGLPSNSQIKLISLSENAVFLVENPQVNKKLALRVHFQGYNTPIEIDSELTWLSAIINETDLKTVKPVPTQKGTLRRTLADGRSVVAFEYIDGIPLKSSTDMRITMEKLGAMTAKLHVHSMKWCPPKGFQRKIWDFQNCVGQNAIFGDWRNSVGLSNDGYRMIANAVSVLERRLQSWGVDDNHFGLIHGDLKSANLLIGSDGPILLDFDDCGFGWFLYDFGCAATDLKVEDIDKCASNWAKGYRSVAPLSDLEEKMLPTFVLLRRIMTMAWAGSHRFSPVAMQDYGVDYTETSLEFISNLLTSDVII
;
A
#
# COMPACT_ATOMS: atom_id res chain seq x y z
N MET A 1 -0.70 4.56 12.75
CA MET A 1 -0.39 4.64 14.20
C MET A 1 -1.42 4.02 15.09
N ARG A 2 -2.72 4.28 14.89
CA ARG A 2 -3.76 3.71 15.75
C ARG A 2 -3.81 2.17 15.69
N LEU A 3 -3.46 1.56 14.55
CA LEU A 3 -3.33 0.11 14.43
C LEU A 3 -2.24 -0.52 15.32
N LEU A 4 -1.14 0.19 15.62
CA LEU A 4 -0.08 -0.30 16.51
C LEU A 4 -0.21 0.22 17.95
N GLU A 5 -0.84 1.39 18.16
CA GLU A 5 -1.19 1.90 19.50
C GLU A 5 -2.32 1.08 20.16
N ASN A 6 -3.30 0.61 19.38
CA ASN A 6 -4.37 -0.24 19.89
C ASN A 6 -3.87 -1.61 20.38
N LEU A 7 -2.70 -2.06 19.91
CA LEU A 7 -2.09 -3.34 20.33
C LEU A 7 -1.40 -3.29 21.71
N GLN A 8 -1.13 -2.10 22.25
CA GLN A 8 -0.57 -1.95 23.59
C GLN A 8 -1.65 -1.97 24.70
N ASN A 9 -2.92 -1.65 24.37
CA ASN A 9 -3.98 -1.49 25.38
C ASN A 9 -4.98 -2.65 25.47
N GLY A 10 -4.84 -3.72 24.67
CA GLY A 10 -5.68 -4.91 24.82
C GLY A 10 -7.17 -4.69 24.57
N GLU A 11 -7.56 -3.58 23.94
CA GLU A 11 -8.94 -3.35 23.55
C GLU A 11 -9.27 -4.21 22.33
N LYS A 12 -10.25 -5.11 22.49
CA LYS A 12 -10.81 -5.90 21.41
C LYS A 12 -11.49 -4.97 20.40
N VAL A 13 -10.83 -4.74 19.26
CA VAL A 13 -11.43 -4.00 18.15
C VAL A 13 -12.33 -4.98 17.37
N THR A 14 -13.63 -4.84 17.64
CA THR A 14 -14.82 -5.07 16.78
C THR A 14 -15.25 -6.50 16.37
N ASP A 15 -16.57 -6.64 16.17
CA ASP A 15 -17.28 -7.84 15.70
C ASP A 15 -17.26 -7.85 14.16
N TRP A 16 -16.48 -8.77 13.59
CA TRP A 16 -16.05 -8.75 12.17
C TRP A 16 -16.83 -9.68 11.24
N ASN A 17 -18.05 -10.09 11.62
CA ASN A 17 -18.94 -10.91 10.77
C ASN A 17 -19.41 -10.22 9.45
N THR A 18 -18.87 -9.05 9.10
CA THR A 18 -19.37 -8.19 8.00
C THR A 18 -18.35 -7.86 6.91
N LEU A 19 -17.10 -8.35 7.01
CA LEU A 19 -16.34 -8.67 5.80
C LEU A 19 -16.95 -9.98 5.30
N GLY A 20 -17.52 -10.00 4.10
CA GLY A 20 -18.12 -11.19 3.48
C GLY A 20 -17.10 -12.27 3.12
N SER A 21 -16.27 -12.66 4.07
CA SER A 21 -15.16 -13.60 3.96
C SER A 21 -15.14 -14.47 5.21
N ASP A 22 -14.80 -15.73 5.05
CA ASP A 22 -14.57 -16.74 6.10
C ASP A 22 -13.42 -16.37 7.06
N TRP A 23 -13.44 -15.19 7.68
CA TRP A 23 -12.42 -14.73 8.61
C TRP A 23 -12.70 -15.26 10.01
N ASN A 24 -11.81 -16.13 10.48
CA ASN A 24 -11.76 -16.57 11.86
C ASN A 24 -10.30 -16.56 12.32
N GLU A 25 -9.98 -15.69 13.26
CA GLU A 25 -8.61 -15.53 13.79
C GLU A 25 -8.11 -16.85 14.41
N GLN A 26 -8.95 -17.51 15.22
CA GLN A 26 -8.57 -18.73 15.93
C GLN A 26 -8.32 -19.90 14.97
N GLU A 27 -9.18 -20.07 13.95
CA GLU A 27 -8.98 -21.07 12.91
C GLU A 27 -7.72 -20.79 12.09
N THR A 28 -7.45 -19.53 11.80
CA THR A 28 -6.23 -19.09 11.09
C THR A 28 -4.98 -19.38 11.92
N ILE A 29 -5.00 -19.09 13.22
CA ILE A 29 -3.90 -19.43 14.16
C ILE A 29 -3.65 -20.94 14.17
N VAL A 30 -4.71 -21.76 14.23
CA VAL A 30 -4.59 -23.22 14.18
C VAL A 30 -4.02 -23.70 12.85
N ALA A 31 -4.44 -23.10 11.73
CA ALA A 31 -3.93 -23.45 10.40
C ALA A 31 -2.44 -23.10 10.25
N ILE A 32 -2.02 -21.91 10.72
CA ILE A 32 -0.61 -21.50 10.76
C ILE A 32 0.21 -22.49 11.61
N GLY A 33 -0.27 -22.83 12.82
CA GLY A 33 0.42 -23.72 13.75
C GLY A 33 0.79 -25.08 13.16
N LYS A 34 -0.01 -25.59 12.22
CA LYS A 34 0.24 -26.86 11.51
C LYS A 34 1.42 -26.84 10.55
N ILE A 35 1.84 -25.65 10.10
CA ILE A 35 2.90 -25.50 9.08
C ILE A 35 4.13 -24.72 9.57
N LEU A 36 4.13 -24.23 10.82
CA LEU A 36 5.27 -23.46 11.38
C LEU A 36 6.60 -24.19 11.33
N THR A 37 6.58 -25.52 11.45
CA THR A 37 7.78 -26.36 11.39
C THR A 37 8.50 -26.26 10.05
N GLU A 38 7.78 -25.89 8.97
CA GLU A 38 8.41 -25.64 7.68
C GLU A 38 9.36 -24.45 7.69
N TRP A 39 9.17 -23.49 8.59
CA TRP A 39 10.11 -22.38 8.83
C TRP A 39 11.03 -22.65 10.03
N GLY A 40 11.08 -23.87 10.56
CA GLY A 40 11.89 -24.23 11.72
C GLY A 40 11.40 -23.63 13.04
N LEU A 41 10.12 -23.23 13.11
CA LEU A 41 9.47 -22.83 14.35
C LEU A 41 8.68 -24.01 14.92
N PRO A 42 8.80 -24.33 16.22
CA PRO A 42 7.96 -25.34 16.87
C PRO A 42 6.46 -25.05 16.70
N SER A 43 5.62 -26.08 16.66
CA SER A 43 4.16 -25.91 16.53
C SER A 43 3.50 -25.23 17.73
N ASN A 44 4.16 -25.22 18.89
CA ASN A 44 3.73 -24.50 20.09
C ASN A 44 4.27 -23.06 20.18
N SER A 45 4.80 -22.51 19.09
CA SER A 45 5.23 -21.10 19.05
C SER A 45 4.04 -20.18 19.30
N GLN A 46 4.31 -19.03 19.92
CA GLN A 46 3.31 -18.01 20.15
C GLN A 46 2.95 -17.34 18.83
N ILE A 47 1.66 -17.24 18.53
CA ILE A 47 1.11 -16.60 17.34
C ILE A 47 0.19 -15.48 17.82
N LYS A 48 0.45 -14.24 17.39
CA LYS A 48 -0.34 -13.05 17.75
C LYS A 48 -0.69 -12.26 16.50
N LEU A 49 -1.97 -11.95 16.29
CA LEU A 49 -2.38 -11.02 15.23
C LEU A 49 -1.82 -9.62 15.52
N ILE A 50 -1.16 -9.02 14.52
CA ILE A 50 -0.58 -7.67 14.63
C ILE A 50 -1.18 -6.68 13.62
N SER A 51 -1.78 -7.16 12.53
CA SER A 51 -2.49 -6.29 11.58
C SER A 51 -3.56 -7.09 10.84
N LEU A 52 -4.68 -6.44 10.56
CA LEU A 52 -5.80 -7.00 9.81
C LEU A 52 -6.35 -5.92 8.87
N SER A 53 -6.21 -6.14 7.57
CA SER A 53 -6.72 -5.28 6.49
C SER A 53 -7.01 -6.17 5.28
N GLU A 54 -6.43 -5.92 4.11
CA GLU A 54 -6.52 -6.82 2.93
C GLU A 54 -5.87 -8.20 3.18
N ASN A 55 -5.01 -8.25 4.20
CA ASN A 55 -4.38 -9.47 4.69
C ASN A 55 -4.40 -9.50 6.22
N ALA A 56 -4.21 -10.68 6.78
CA ALA A 56 -3.93 -10.84 8.21
C ALA A 56 -2.43 -11.06 8.44
N VAL A 57 -1.79 -10.20 9.23
CA VAL A 57 -0.37 -10.33 9.59
C VAL A 57 -0.26 -10.78 11.04
N PHE A 58 0.45 -11.89 11.26
CA PHE A 58 0.70 -12.47 12.56
C PHE A 58 2.18 -12.39 12.93
N LEU A 59 2.48 -11.93 14.14
CA LEU A 59 3.77 -12.16 14.76
C LEU A 59 3.81 -13.60 15.28
N VAL A 60 4.81 -14.35 14.82
CA VAL A 60 5.12 -15.68 15.35
C VAL A 60 6.46 -15.63 16.04
N GLU A 61 6.50 -15.97 17.33
CA GLU A 61 7.72 -15.97 18.11
C GLU A 61 7.87 -17.24 18.94
N ASN A 62 9.12 -17.70 19.05
CA ASN A 62 9.47 -18.80 19.91
C ASN A 62 10.76 -18.49 20.68
N PRO A 63 10.66 -18.21 21.99
CA PRO A 63 11.83 -17.89 22.82
C PRO A 63 12.87 -19.01 22.90
N GLN A 64 12.46 -20.29 22.80
CA GLN A 64 13.38 -21.43 22.94
C GLN A 64 14.37 -21.53 21.78
N VAL A 65 13.96 -21.12 20.58
CA VAL A 65 14.81 -21.09 19.38
C VAL A 65 15.23 -19.67 18.99
N ASN A 66 14.94 -18.68 19.83
CA ASN A 66 15.21 -17.26 19.62
C ASN A 66 14.85 -16.77 18.20
N LYS A 67 13.67 -17.13 17.72
CA LYS A 67 13.23 -16.83 16.35
C LYS A 67 11.89 -16.09 16.35
N LYS A 68 11.81 -15.06 15.50
CA LYS A 68 10.60 -14.24 15.26
C LYS A 68 10.37 -14.09 13.76
N LEU A 69 9.13 -14.22 13.33
CA LEU A 69 8.69 -14.01 11.94
C LEU A 69 7.39 -13.22 11.91
N ALA A 70 7.17 -12.44 10.87
CA ALA A 70 5.86 -11.91 10.52
C ALA A 70 5.25 -12.79 9.41
N LEU A 71 4.13 -13.46 9.68
CA LEU A 71 3.42 -14.27 8.69
C LEU A 71 2.22 -13.48 8.15
N ARG A 72 2.22 -13.20 6.86
CA ARG A 72 1.10 -12.59 6.14
C ARG A 72 0.24 -13.68 5.52
N VAL A 73 -1.01 -13.79 5.94
CA VAL A 73 -2.03 -14.67 5.38
C VAL A 73 -2.90 -13.84 4.44
N HIS A 74 -2.93 -14.23 3.17
CA HIS A 74 -3.66 -13.54 2.14
C HIS A 74 -5.11 -14.01 2.07
N PHE A 75 -6.04 -13.06 1.96
CA PHE A 75 -7.45 -13.37 1.75
C PHE A 75 -7.72 -13.76 0.30
N GLN A 76 -8.70 -14.65 0.14
CA GLN A 76 -9.09 -15.11 -1.19
C GLN A 76 -9.74 -13.96 -1.96
N GLY A 77 -9.39 -13.82 -3.23
CA GLY A 77 -9.98 -12.84 -4.13
C GLY A 77 -9.22 -11.51 -4.24
N TYR A 78 -8.31 -11.19 -3.31
CA TYR A 78 -7.53 -9.94 -3.41
C TYR A 78 -6.29 -10.06 -4.31
N ASN A 79 -5.48 -11.11 -4.09
CA ASN A 79 -4.36 -11.47 -4.94
C ASN A 79 -4.42 -12.96 -5.25
N THR A 80 -4.17 -13.32 -6.51
CA THR A 80 -3.99 -14.72 -6.92
C THR A 80 -2.64 -15.26 -6.46
N PRO A 81 -2.48 -16.60 -6.37
CA PRO A 81 -1.18 -17.20 -6.07
C PRO A 81 -0.03 -16.73 -6.98
N ILE A 82 -0.31 -16.52 -8.27
CA ILE A 82 0.69 -16.06 -9.26
C ILE A 82 1.08 -14.61 -8.99
N GLU A 83 0.13 -13.75 -8.59
CA GLU A 83 0.42 -12.37 -8.23
C GLU A 83 1.27 -12.29 -6.96
N ILE A 84 1.00 -13.13 -5.95
CA ILE A 84 1.81 -13.20 -4.73
C ILE A 84 3.22 -13.69 -5.07
N ASP A 85 3.36 -14.74 -5.89
CA ASP A 85 4.67 -15.23 -6.32
C ASP A 85 5.44 -14.16 -7.13
N SER A 86 4.73 -13.34 -7.91
CA SER A 86 5.32 -12.22 -8.67
C SER A 86 5.77 -11.08 -7.76
N GLU A 87 5.01 -10.72 -6.72
CA GLU A 87 5.44 -9.77 -5.68
C GLU A 87 6.77 -10.23 -5.07
N LEU A 88 6.83 -11.49 -4.63
CA LEU A 88 8.03 -12.05 -3.99
C LEU A 88 9.22 -12.10 -4.95
N THR A 89 8.96 -12.31 -6.23
CA THR A 89 9.97 -12.28 -7.29
C THR A 89 10.57 -10.88 -7.45
N TRP A 90 9.73 -9.85 -7.55
CA TRP A 90 10.20 -8.47 -7.67
C TRP A 90 10.89 -7.99 -6.39
N LEU A 91 10.31 -8.29 -5.23
CA LEU A 91 10.90 -7.98 -3.92
C LEU A 91 12.29 -8.60 -3.76
N SER A 92 12.46 -9.86 -4.18
CA SER A 92 13.77 -10.52 -4.18
C SER A 92 14.78 -9.83 -5.11
N ALA A 93 14.35 -9.38 -6.29
CA ALA A 93 15.20 -8.62 -7.21
C ALA A 93 15.63 -7.27 -6.60
N ILE A 94 14.69 -6.53 -5.99
CA ILE A 94 14.98 -5.27 -5.31
C ILE A 94 16.03 -5.47 -4.20
N ILE A 95 15.87 -6.50 -3.36
CA ILE A 95 16.80 -6.81 -2.27
C ILE A 95 18.21 -7.14 -2.78
N ASN A 96 18.30 -7.83 -3.91
CA ASN A 96 19.58 -8.29 -4.47
C ASN A 96 20.29 -7.25 -5.34
N GLU A 97 19.52 -6.36 -5.96
CA GLU A 97 20.02 -5.47 -7.03
C GLU A 97 20.06 -3.99 -6.61
N THR A 98 19.55 -3.66 -5.43
CA THR A 98 19.51 -2.28 -4.91
C THR A 98 19.97 -2.19 -3.46
N ASP A 99 20.24 -0.97 -2.99
CA ASP A 99 20.50 -0.68 -1.57
C ASP A 99 19.22 -0.29 -0.80
N LEU A 100 18.04 -0.41 -1.43
CA LEU A 100 16.75 -0.06 -0.83
C LEU A 100 16.45 -1.00 0.35
N LYS A 101 16.24 -0.42 1.53
CA LYS A 101 15.84 -1.19 2.71
C LYS A 101 14.36 -1.52 2.64
N THR A 102 14.04 -2.81 2.64
CA THR A 102 12.66 -3.31 2.58
C THR A 102 12.49 -4.61 3.38
N VAL A 103 11.23 -5.05 3.53
CA VAL A 103 10.87 -6.35 4.10
C VAL A 103 11.53 -7.49 3.34
N LYS A 104 12.01 -8.50 4.07
CA LYS A 104 12.66 -9.67 3.47
C LYS A 104 11.80 -10.91 3.65
N PRO A 105 11.39 -11.58 2.58
CA PRO A 105 10.65 -12.82 2.71
C PRO A 105 11.60 -13.93 3.21
N VAL A 106 11.09 -14.78 4.11
CA VAL A 106 11.84 -15.88 4.72
C VAL A 106 11.36 -17.18 4.10
N PRO A 107 12.22 -17.90 3.34
CA PRO A 107 11.84 -19.19 2.78
C PRO A 107 11.65 -20.22 3.90
N THR A 108 10.80 -21.19 3.63
CA THR A 108 10.79 -22.47 4.35
C THR A 108 12.16 -23.15 4.28
N GLN A 109 12.39 -24.14 5.14
CA GLN A 109 13.59 -24.99 5.11
C GLN A 109 13.83 -25.68 3.76
N LYS A 110 12.80 -25.78 2.90
CA LYS A 110 12.87 -26.32 1.54
C LYS A 110 13.10 -25.25 0.46
N GLY A 111 13.27 -24.00 0.83
CA GLY A 111 13.50 -22.89 -0.11
C GLY A 111 12.22 -22.27 -0.71
N THR A 112 11.03 -22.74 -0.34
CA THR A 112 9.76 -22.20 -0.85
C THR A 112 9.35 -20.94 -0.08
N LEU A 113 8.99 -19.85 -0.77
CA LEU A 113 8.60 -18.57 -0.17
C LEU A 113 7.10 -18.47 0.19
N ARG A 114 6.22 -19.04 -0.65
CA ARG A 114 4.77 -19.05 -0.43
C ARG A 114 4.28 -20.45 -0.09
N ARG A 115 3.46 -20.55 0.96
CA ARG A 115 2.75 -21.79 1.33
C ARG A 115 1.26 -21.60 1.19
N THR A 116 0.54 -22.71 1.18
CA THR A 116 -0.92 -22.74 1.16
C THR A 116 -1.42 -23.40 2.43
N LEU A 117 -2.30 -22.71 3.15
CA LEU A 117 -3.02 -23.24 4.31
C LEU A 117 -4.02 -24.31 3.84
N ALA A 118 -4.51 -25.12 4.78
CA ALA A 118 -5.45 -26.21 4.46
C ALA A 118 -6.77 -25.73 3.83
N ASP A 119 -7.14 -24.46 4.07
CA ASP A 119 -8.31 -23.80 3.51
C ASP A 119 -8.04 -23.10 2.15
N GLY A 120 -6.85 -23.29 1.57
CA GLY A 120 -6.47 -22.74 0.28
C GLY A 120 -5.87 -21.34 0.32
N ARG A 121 -5.89 -20.62 1.46
CA ARG A 121 -5.28 -19.29 1.57
C ARG A 121 -3.76 -19.37 1.44
N SER A 122 -3.17 -18.36 0.81
CA SER A 122 -1.70 -18.26 0.71
C SER A 122 -1.12 -17.61 1.96
N VAL A 123 0.07 -18.06 2.36
CA VAL A 123 0.81 -17.50 3.50
C VAL A 123 2.28 -17.34 3.14
N VAL A 124 2.83 -16.20 3.53
CA VAL A 124 4.23 -15.82 3.31
C VAL A 124 4.82 -15.39 4.65
N ALA A 125 6.03 -15.85 4.95
CA ALA A 125 6.79 -15.39 6.11
C ALA A 125 7.77 -14.28 5.71
N PHE A 126 7.92 -13.29 6.57
CA PHE A 126 8.89 -12.20 6.46
C PHE A 126 9.75 -12.13 7.72
N GLU A 127 10.95 -11.59 7.59
CA GLU A 127 11.80 -11.24 8.73
C GLU A 127 11.03 -10.28 9.64
N TYR A 128 11.04 -10.55 10.94
CA TYR A 128 10.53 -9.58 11.90
C TYR A 128 11.50 -8.40 11.98
N ILE A 129 10.99 -7.19 11.76
CA ILE A 129 11.77 -5.96 11.82
C ILE A 129 11.51 -5.29 13.16
N ASP A 130 12.57 -5.12 13.95
CA ASP A 130 12.53 -4.31 15.17
C ASP A 130 12.67 -2.83 14.78
N GLY A 131 11.53 -2.24 14.38
CA GLY A 131 11.45 -0.88 13.87
C GLY A 131 10.33 -0.09 14.54
N ILE A 132 10.50 1.23 14.56
CA ILE A 132 9.53 2.15 15.14
C ILE A 132 8.65 2.69 14.00
N PRO A 133 7.32 2.51 14.05
CA PRO A 133 6.41 3.14 13.10
C PRO A 133 6.53 4.66 13.16
N LEU A 134 6.32 5.33 12.04
CA LEU A 134 6.26 6.77 12.03
C LEU A 134 5.17 7.28 12.98
N LYS A 135 5.53 8.26 13.82
CA LYS A 135 4.62 8.94 14.76
C LYS A 135 3.82 10.04 14.07
N SER A 136 2.67 10.43 14.61
CA SER A 136 1.68 11.28 13.95
C SER A 136 2.13 12.73 14.03
N SER A 137 2.93 12.99 15.06
CA SER A 137 3.74 14.18 15.26
C SER A 137 5.03 14.22 14.44
N THR A 138 5.31 13.21 13.59
CA THR A 138 6.51 13.26 12.74
C THR A 138 6.36 14.38 11.72
N ASP A 139 7.41 15.18 11.55
CA ASP A 139 7.47 16.17 10.50
C ASP A 139 7.48 15.48 9.12
N MET A 140 6.31 15.48 8.47
CA MET A 140 6.11 14.84 7.18
C MET A 140 6.98 15.42 6.07
N ARG A 141 7.51 16.64 6.21
CA ARG A 141 8.41 17.23 5.21
C ARG A 141 9.71 16.44 5.06
N ILE A 142 10.34 16.09 6.19
CA ILE A 142 11.58 15.30 6.21
C ILE A 142 11.30 13.87 5.75
N THR A 143 10.16 13.31 6.17
CA THR A 143 9.71 11.99 5.72
C THR A 143 9.54 11.94 4.20
N MET A 144 8.93 12.97 3.62
CA MET A 144 8.67 13.05 2.17
C MET A 144 9.96 13.12 1.35
N GLU A 145 10.97 13.86 1.79
CA GLU A 145 12.28 13.86 1.12
C GLU A 145 12.92 12.47 1.13
N LYS A 146 12.88 11.75 2.25
CA LYS A 146 13.37 10.37 2.30
C LYS A 146 12.56 9.42 1.43
N LEU A 147 11.24 9.57 1.45
CA LEU A 147 10.32 8.76 0.67
C LEU A 147 10.54 8.96 -0.83
N GLY A 148 10.70 10.20 -1.29
CA GLY A 148 11.03 10.50 -2.67
C GLY A 148 12.32 9.83 -3.14
N ALA A 149 13.37 9.84 -2.31
CA ALA A 149 14.61 9.13 -2.63
C ALA A 149 14.41 7.60 -2.71
N MET A 150 13.63 7.02 -1.79
CA MET A 150 13.31 5.58 -1.82
C MET A 150 12.48 5.20 -3.05
N THR A 151 11.48 6.01 -3.39
CA THR A 151 10.63 5.81 -4.56
C THR A 151 11.43 5.92 -5.86
N ALA A 152 12.33 6.91 -5.97
CA ALA A 152 13.23 7.01 -7.13
C ALA A 152 14.11 5.79 -7.32
N LYS A 153 14.66 5.21 -6.23
CA LYS A 153 15.44 3.96 -6.32
C LYS A 153 14.59 2.81 -6.85
N LEU A 154 13.35 2.69 -6.38
CA LEU A 154 12.40 1.69 -6.84
C LEU A 154 12.08 1.86 -8.32
N HIS A 155 11.81 3.09 -8.78
CA HIS A 155 11.52 3.38 -10.19
C HIS A 155 12.72 3.13 -11.10
N VAL A 156 13.93 3.53 -10.68
CA VAL A 156 15.16 3.26 -11.44
C VAL A 156 15.41 1.76 -11.61
N HIS A 157 15.11 0.96 -10.58
CA HIS A 157 15.15 -0.49 -10.68
C HIS A 157 14.09 -0.99 -11.66
N SER A 158 12.84 -0.58 -11.47
CA SER A 158 11.68 -0.94 -12.30
C SER A 158 11.91 -0.69 -13.79
N MET A 159 12.42 0.49 -14.17
CA MET A 159 12.70 0.85 -15.57
C MET A 159 13.77 -0.02 -16.24
N LYS A 160 14.63 -0.68 -15.46
CA LYS A 160 15.74 -1.51 -15.98
C LYS A 160 15.48 -3.00 -15.82
N TRP A 161 14.62 -3.37 -14.88
CA TRP A 161 14.37 -4.75 -14.54
C TRP A 161 13.45 -5.40 -15.57
N CYS A 162 13.81 -6.60 -16.04
CA CYS A 162 12.99 -7.37 -16.95
C CYS A 162 12.23 -8.44 -16.15
N PRO A 163 10.90 -8.31 -15.96
CA PRO A 163 10.14 -9.32 -15.25
C PRO A 163 10.23 -10.69 -15.96
N PRO A 164 10.34 -11.80 -15.22
CA PRO A 164 10.42 -13.11 -15.83
C PRO A 164 9.11 -13.50 -16.53
N LYS A 165 9.19 -14.48 -17.44
CA LYS A 165 8.01 -14.99 -18.15
C LYS A 165 6.95 -15.47 -17.14
N GLY A 166 5.71 -15.00 -17.32
CA GLY A 166 4.58 -15.37 -16.47
C GLY A 166 4.41 -14.48 -15.23
N PHE A 167 5.24 -13.45 -15.06
CA PHE A 167 5.05 -12.41 -14.05
C PHE A 167 3.70 -11.71 -14.26
N GLN A 168 2.88 -11.66 -13.20
CA GLN A 168 1.57 -11.02 -13.22
C GLN A 168 1.39 -10.20 -11.96
N ARG A 169 0.95 -8.97 -12.11
CA ARG A 169 0.60 -8.06 -11.02
C ARG A 169 -0.55 -7.17 -11.45
N LYS A 170 -1.16 -6.49 -10.48
CA LYS A 170 -2.19 -5.47 -10.70
C LYS A 170 -1.74 -4.45 -11.75
N ILE A 171 -2.70 -3.89 -12.48
CA ILE A 171 -2.49 -2.78 -13.40
C ILE A 171 -3.25 -1.58 -12.82
N TRP A 172 -2.54 -0.51 -12.52
CA TRP A 172 -3.05 0.76 -11.98
C TRP A 172 -3.22 1.79 -13.09
N ASP A 173 -3.93 1.41 -14.15
CA ASP A 173 -4.34 2.31 -15.22
C ASP A 173 -5.66 3.04 -14.84
N PHE A 174 -6.17 3.89 -15.73
CA PHE A 174 -7.36 4.68 -15.44
C PHE A 174 -8.59 3.77 -15.16
N GLN A 175 -8.74 2.69 -15.92
CA GLN A 175 -9.90 1.81 -15.81
C GLN A 175 -9.92 1.02 -14.51
N ASN A 176 -8.75 0.57 -14.06
CA ASN A 176 -8.57 -0.17 -12.80
C ASN A 176 -8.44 0.73 -11.57
N CYS A 177 -8.19 2.03 -11.75
CA CYS A 177 -8.17 2.99 -10.65
C CYS A 177 -9.56 3.60 -10.37
N VAL A 178 -10.24 4.14 -11.39
CA VAL A 178 -11.50 4.90 -11.21
C VAL A 178 -12.58 4.61 -12.28
N GLY A 179 -12.27 3.73 -13.23
CA GLY A 179 -13.20 3.29 -14.28
C GLY A 179 -14.16 2.20 -13.82
N GLN A 180 -14.69 1.44 -14.77
CA GLN A 180 -15.70 0.40 -14.48
C GLN A 180 -15.13 -0.81 -13.73
N ASN A 181 -13.83 -1.06 -13.87
CA ASN A 181 -13.13 -2.20 -13.26
C ASN A 181 -12.29 -1.76 -12.05
N ALA A 182 -12.67 -0.66 -11.39
CA ALA A 182 -11.90 -0.10 -10.30
C ALA A 182 -11.65 -1.13 -9.19
N ILE A 183 -10.38 -1.44 -8.93
CA ILE A 183 -9.95 -2.50 -7.99
C ILE A 183 -10.41 -2.16 -6.56
N PHE A 184 -10.38 -0.88 -6.20
CA PHE A 184 -10.83 -0.37 -4.90
C PHE A 184 -12.33 -0.11 -4.81
N GLY A 185 -13.08 -0.49 -5.84
CA GLY A 185 -14.53 -0.33 -5.90
C GLY A 185 -14.98 0.95 -6.61
N ASP A 186 -16.31 1.09 -6.72
CA ASP A 186 -16.92 2.23 -7.40
C ASP A 186 -16.95 3.46 -6.50
N TRP A 187 -16.20 4.50 -6.87
CA TRP A 187 -16.12 5.78 -6.16
C TRP A 187 -17.49 6.44 -5.97
N ARG A 188 -18.51 6.09 -6.78
CA ARG A 188 -19.87 6.61 -6.63
C ARG A 188 -20.54 6.15 -5.32
N ASN A 189 -20.02 5.08 -4.72
CA ASN A 189 -20.47 4.54 -3.44
C ASN A 189 -19.65 5.08 -2.25
N SER A 190 -18.85 6.14 -2.45
CA SER A 190 -18.03 6.73 -1.39
C SER A 190 -18.87 7.19 -0.19
N VAL A 191 -18.33 7.00 1.00
CA VAL A 191 -19.01 7.32 2.26
C VAL A 191 -19.20 8.84 2.39
N GLY A 192 -20.41 9.27 2.74
CA GLY A 192 -20.74 10.69 2.90
C GLY A 192 -20.86 11.49 1.59
N LEU A 193 -20.85 10.84 0.42
CA LEU A 193 -20.90 11.53 -0.85
C LEU A 193 -22.28 12.15 -1.12
N SER A 194 -22.33 13.49 -1.16
CA SER A 194 -23.53 14.25 -1.53
C SER A 194 -23.73 14.33 -3.06
N ASN A 195 -24.90 14.78 -3.51
CA ASN A 195 -25.17 14.99 -4.94
C ASN A 195 -24.24 16.05 -5.58
N ASP A 196 -23.88 17.09 -4.84
CA ASP A 196 -22.89 18.09 -5.29
C ASP A 196 -21.49 17.50 -5.34
N GLY A 197 -21.11 16.74 -4.31
CA GLY A 197 -19.83 16.02 -4.29
C GLY A 197 -19.71 15.04 -5.45
N TYR A 198 -20.79 14.31 -5.76
CA TYR A 198 -20.85 13.41 -6.93
C TYR A 198 -20.56 14.15 -8.23
N ARG A 199 -21.22 15.29 -8.48
CA ARG A 199 -21.01 16.09 -9.70
C ARG A 199 -19.57 16.59 -9.80
N MET A 200 -19.01 17.01 -8.67
CA MET A 200 -17.63 17.49 -8.61
C MET A 200 -16.62 16.38 -8.89
N ILE A 201 -16.77 15.21 -8.28
CA ILE A 201 -15.90 14.06 -8.55
C ILE A 201 -16.08 13.59 -10.00
N ALA A 202 -17.30 13.56 -10.54
CA ALA A 202 -17.54 13.20 -11.94
C ALA A 202 -16.78 14.12 -12.92
N ASN A 203 -16.77 15.43 -12.64
CA ASN A 203 -15.96 16.38 -13.40
C ASN A 203 -14.46 16.10 -13.23
N ALA A 204 -14.00 15.89 -12.00
CA ALA A 204 -12.61 15.56 -11.70
C ALA A 204 -12.13 14.27 -12.40
N VAL A 205 -12.94 13.22 -12.42
CA VAL A 205 -12.67 11.96 -13.14
C VAL A 205 -12.55 12.21 -14.64
N SER A 206 -13.41 13.05 -15.21
CA SER A 206 -13.33 13.40 -16.64
C SER A 206 -12.05 14.19 -16.97
N VAL A 207 -11.58 15.04 -16.05
CA VAL A 207 -10.31 15.76 -16.18
C VAL A 207 -9.11 14.81 -16.03
N LEU A 208 -9.14 13.92 -15.03
CA LEU A 208 -8.15 12.86 -14.84
C LEU A 208 -7.99 12.01 -16.10
N GLU A 209 -9.09 11.59 -16.71
CA GLU A 209 -9.08 10.76 -17.92
C GLU A 209 -8.29 11.43 -19.04
N ARG A 210 -8.62 12.69 -19.37
CA ARG A 210 -7.92 13.44 -20.43
C ARG A 210 -6.44 13.64 -20.12
N ARG A 211 -6.10 13.98 -18.88
CA ARG A 211 -4.71 14.22 -18.46
C ARG A 211 -3.89 12.94 -18.52
N LEU A 212 -4.40 11.84 -17.98
CA LEU A 212 -3.70 10.56 -17.97
C LEU A 212 -3.59 9.95 -19.37
N GLN A 213 -4.60 10.13 -20.23
CA GLN A 213 -4.50 9.78 -21.65
C GLN A 213 -3.40 10.58 -22.36
N SER A 214 -3.32 11.90 -22.10
CA SER A 214 -2.27 12.75 -22.68
C SER A 214 -0.89 12.46 -22.08
N TRP A 215 -0.81 12.05 -20.82
CA TRP A 215 0.42 11.68 -20.14
C TRP A 215 1.00 10.38 -20.72
N GLY A 216 0.13 9.45 -21.11
CA GLY A 216 0.50 8.21 -21.75
C GLY A 216 0.98 7.14 -20.78
N VAL A 217 1.38 6.00 -21.35
CA VAL A 217 1.82 4.79 -20.62
C VAL A 217 3.12 4.22 -21.22
N ASP A 218 3.98 5.09 -21.75
CA ASP A 218 5.29 4.68 -22.24
C ASP A 218 6.25 4.29 -21.10
N ASP A 219 7.37 3.68 -21.46
CA ASP A 219 8.36 3.11 -20.53
C ASP A 219 8.98 4.14 -19.57
N ASN A 220 8.88 5.45 -19.85
CA ASN A 220 9.37 6.49 -18.94
C ASN A 220 8.30 6.92 -17.92
N HIS A 221 7.03 6.66 -18.20
CA HIS A 221 5.91 7.12 -17.39
C HIS A 221 5.20 6.00 -16.64
N PHE A 222 5.26 4.77 -17.14
CA PHE A 222 4.49 3.63 -16.65
C PHE A 222 5.36 2.37 -16.53
N GLY A 223 5.31 1.72 -15.37
CA GLY A 223 6.12 0.55 -15.07
C GLY A 223 5.75 -0.04 -13.72
N LEU A 224 6.58 -0.93 -13.16
CA LEU A 224 6.34 -1.45 -11.83
C LEU A 224 6.54 -0.36 -10.77
N ILE A 225 5.53 -0.21 -9.92
CA ILE A 225 5.49 0.72 -8.81
C ILE A 225 5.13 -0.03 -7.52
N HIS A 226 5.29 0.64 -6.38
CA HIS A 226 4.85 0.05 -5.11
C HIS A 226 3.34 -0.01 -4.98
N GLY A 227 2.61 1.00 -5.47
CA GLY A 227 1.14 1.05 -5.47
C GLY A 227 0.49 1.41 -4.12
N ASP A 228 1.26 1.45 -3.03
CA ASP A 228 0.77 1.81 -1.68
C ASP A 228 1.88 2.43 -0.80
N LEU A 229 2.63 3.39 -1.34
CA LEU A 229 3.77 4.04 -0.69
C LEU A 229 3.37 5.05 0.42
N LYS A 230 2.42 4.69 1.28
CA LYS A 230 1.94 5.53 2.39
C LYS A 230 2.91 5.52 3.57
N SER A 231 2.85 6.58 4.39
CA SER A 231 3.70 6.72 5.59
C SER A 231 3.52 5.57 6.59
N ALA A 232 2.32 4.97 6.65
CA ALA A 232 2.03 3.81 7.48
C ALA A 232 2.81 2.55 7.07
N ASN A 233 3.30 2.48 5.82
CA ASN A 233 4.11 1.39 5.30
C ASN A 233 5.62 1.67 5.42
N LEU A 234 6.00 2.60 6.31
CA LEU A 234 7.40 2.87 6.66
C LEU A 234 7.65 2.51 8.13
N LEU A 235 8.71 1.72 8.36
CA LEU A 235 9.32 1.56 9.67
C LEU A 235 10.65 2.29 9.74
N ILE A 236 10.94 2.91 10.87
CA ILE A 236 12.26 3.48 11.14
C ILE A 236 13.08 2.43 11.89
N GLY A 237 14.04 1.82 11.19
CA GLY A 237 15.06 0.97 11.78
C GLY A 237 16.27 1.78 12.25
N SER A 238 17.28 1.10 12.81
CA SER A 238 18.54 1.72 13.24
C SER A 238 19.27 2.46 12.13
N ASP A 239 19.17 1.95 10.91
CA ASP A 239 19.95 2.40 9.75
C ASP A 239 19.13 3.31 8.81
N GLY A 240 17.89 3.63 9.18
CA GLY A 240 17.01 4.48 8.38
C GLY A 240 15.63 3.87 8.10
N PRO A 241 14.85 4.49 7.19
CA PRO A 241 13.52 4.02 6.83
C PRO A 241 13.58 2.71 6.05
N ILE A 242 12.63 1.82 6.35
CA ILE A 242 12.45 0.52 5.74
C ILE A 242 11.05 0.50 5.13
N LEU A 243 10.98 0.24 3.83
CA LEU A 243 9.72 0.16 3.09
C LEU A 243 9.06 -1.21 3.27
N LEU A 244 7.80 -1.20 3.66
CA LEU A 244 7.00 -2.39 3.88
C LEU A 244 5.92 -2.55 2.80
N ASP A 245 5.37 -3.77 2.75
CA ASP A 245 4.08 -4.11 2.13
C ASP A 245 3.93 -3.86 0.63
N PHE A 246 4.48 -4.78 -0.17
CA PHE A 246 4.40 -4.75 -1.63
C PHE A 246 3.14 -5.45 -2.17
N ASP A 247 2.11 -5.68 -1.33
CA ASP A 247 0.92 -6.44 -1.72
C ASP A 247 0.12 -5.80 -2.87
N ASP A 248 0.28 -4.48 -3.05
CA ASP A 248 -0.32 -3.66 -4.11
C ASP A 248 0.66 -3.25 -5.21
N CYS A 249 1.88 -3.79 -5.22
CA CYS A 249 2.80 -3.53 -6.31
C CYS A 249 2.20 -3.96 -7.65
N GLY A 250 2.47 -3.20 -8.69
CA GLY A 250 1.82 -3.42 -9.97
C GLY A 250 2.32 -2.47 -11.02
N PHE A 251 1.83 -2.65 -12.24
CA PHE A 251 2.14 -1.78 -13.35
C PHE A 251 1.28 -0.52 -13.25
N GLY A 252 1.89 0.64 -13.05
CA GLY A 252 1.19 1.91 -12.88
C GLY A 252 2.06 3.08 -13.32
N TRP A 253 1.48 4.27 -13.32
CA TRP A 253 2.27 5.48 -13.54
C TRP A 253 3.26 5.67 -12.38
N PHE A 254 4.53 5.93 -12.67
CA PHE A 254 5.55 6.11 -11.64
C PHE A 254 5.14 7.17 -10.59
N LEU A 255 4.60 8.30 -11.05
CA LEU A 255 4.18 9.38 -10.16
C LEU A 255 2.94 9.04 -9.29
N TYR A 256 2.24 7.93 -9.56
CA TYR A 256 1.17 7.43 -8.69
C TYR A 256 1.68 7.12 -7.28
N ASP A 257 2.92 6.67 -7.13
CA ASP A 257 3.50 6.39 -5.81
C ASP A 257 3.59 7.65 -4.93
N PHE A 258 3.71 8.85 -5.51
CA PHE A 258 3.54 10.10 -4.75
C PHE A 258 2.08 10.33 -4.33
N GLY A 259 1.12 10.01 -5.20
CA GLY A 259 -0.31 10.01 -4.85
C GLY A 259 -0.56 9.16 -3.60
N CYS A 260 0.00 7.94 -3.55
CA CYS A 260 -0.06 7.05 -2.38
C CYS A 260 0.59 7.68 -1.15
N ALA A 261 1.79 8.27 -1.29
CA ALA A 261 2.47 8.96 -0.21
C ALA A 261 1.65 10.12 0.39
N ALA A 262 0.85 10.79 -0.45
CA ALA A 262 0.03 11.93 -0.06
C ALA A 262 -1.33 11.55 0.57
N THR A 263 -1.67 10.26 0.68
CA THR A 263 -3.00 9.78 1.12
C THR A 263 -3.45 10.42 2.43
N ASP A 264 -2.55 10.48 3.43
CA ASP A 264 -2.87 10.94 4.79
C ASP A 264 -2.49 12.42 5.02
N LEU A 265 -2.09 13.15 3.98
CA LEU A 265 -1.72 14.56 4.10
C LEU A 265 -2.95 15.45 4.19
N LYS A 266 -2.84 16.49 5.02
CA LYS A 266 -3.76 17.61 4.99
C LYS A 266 -3.60 18.40 3.69
N VAL A 267 -4.69 19.00 3.23
CA VAL A 267 -4.74 19.71 1.95
C VAL A 267 -3.68 20.82 1.88
N GLU A 268 -3.52 21.58 2.95
CA GLU A 268 -2.56 22.68 3.06
C GLU A 268 -1.08 22.24 3.06
N ASP A 269 -0.80 20.97 3.33
CA ASP A 269 0.57 20.44 3.40
C ASP A 269 1.03 19.79 2.09
N ILE A 270 0.11 19.52 1.15
CA ILE A 270 0.39 18.75 -0.08
C ILE A 270 1.50 19.39 -0.91
N ASP A 271 1.42 20.69 -1.23
CA ASP A 271 2.40 21.36 -2.10
C ASP A 271 3.81 21.34 -1.52
N LYS A 272 3.90 21.57 -0.20
CA LYS A 272 5.17 21.55 0.52
C LYS A 272 5.73 20.13 0.59
N CYS A 273 4.88 19.13 0.81
CA CYS A 273 5.27 17.72 0.80
C CYS A 273 5.69 17.25 -0.61
N ALA A 274 4.99 17.68 -1.66
CA ALA A 274 5.34 17.42 -3.05
C ALA A 274 6.73 17.98 -3.38
N SER A 275 7.02 19.22 -2.97
CA SER A 275 8.33 19.85 -3.17
C SER A 275 9.46 19.08 -2.46
N ASN A 276 9.22 18.63 -1.22
CA ASN A 276 10.22 17.84 -0.48
C ASN A 276 10.40 16.44 -1.08
N TRP A 277 9.31 15.79 -1.47
CA TRP A 277 9.35 14.50 -2.16
C TRP A 277 10.11 14.60 -3.49
N ALA A 278 9.82 15.62 -4.29
CA ALA A 278 10.51 15.89 -5.55
C ALA A 278 12.01 16.17 -5.33
N LYS A 279 12.37 16.92 -4.29
CA LYS A 279 13.77 17.12 -3.89
C LYS A 279 14.46 15.79 -3.56
N GLY A 280 13.79 14.93 -2.80
CA GLY A 280 14.25 13.57 -2.49
C GLY A 280 14.44 12.72 -3.72
N TYR A 281 13.45 12.71 -4.61
CA TYR A 281 13.47 11.98 -5.87
C TYR A 281 14.65 12.41 -6.74
N ARG A 282 14.83 13.72 -6.90
CA ARG A 282 15.93 14.34 -7.66
C ARG A 282 17.32 14.02 -7.13
N SER A 283 17.45 13.61 -5.87
CA SER A 283 18.74 13.16 -5.33
C SER A 283 19.19 11.80 -5.89
N VAL A 284 18.30 11.05 -6.53
CA VAL A 284 18.55 9.70 -7.07
C VAL A 284 18.30 9.63 -8.59
N ALA A 285 17.25 10.26 -9.09
CA ALA A 285 16.82 10.19 -10.49
C ALA A 285 16.29 11.55 -10.96
N PRO A 286 16.40 11.89 -12.27
CA PRO A 286 15.83 13.13 -12.77
C PRO A 286 14.30 13.17 -12.59
N LEU A 287 13.78 14.36 -12.30
CA LEU A 287 12.36 14.67 -12.29
C LEU A 287 12.19 16.05 -12.92
N SER A 288 11.62 16.09 -14.11
CA SER A 288 11.36 17.31 -14.87
C SER A 288 10.28 18.18 -14.22
N ASP A 289 10.24 19.45 -14.60
CA ASP A 289 9.19 20.38 -14.15
C ASP A 289 7.80 19.94 -14.61
N LEU A 290 7.72 19.26 -15.77
CA LEU A 290 6.46 18.73 -16.28
C LEU A 290 5.96 17.57 -15.42
N GLU A 291 6.85 16.64 -15.04
CA GLU A 291 6.53 15.55 -14.12
C GLU A 291 6.13 16.08 -12.73
N GLU A 292 6.87 17.06 -12.20
CA GLU A 292 6.52 17.66 -10.91
C GLU A 292 5.13 18.32 -10.94
N LYS A 293 4.76 18.98 -12.04
CA LYS A 293 3.42 19.53 -12.25
C LYS A 293 2.32 18.47 -12.38
N MET A 294 2.67 17.21 -12.65
CA MET A 294 1.71 16.10 -12.66
C MET A 294 1.43 15.54 -11.27
N LEU A 295 2.25 15.82 -10.25
CA LEU A 295 2.06 15.29 -8.90
C LEU A 295 0.65 15.53 -8.32
N PRO A 296 0.04 16.73 -8.41
CA PRO A 296 -1.33 16.95 -7.94
C PRO A 296 -2.38 16.10 -8.66
N THR A 297 -2.13 15.72 -9.93
CA THR A 297 -3.02 14.82 -10.69
C THR A 297 -3.06 13.43 -10.05
N PHE A 298 -1.92 12.92 -9.59
CA PHE A 298 -1.84 11.63 -8.92
C PHE A 298 -2.34 11.65 -7.48
N VAL A 299 -2.22 12.79 -6.78
CA VAL A 299 -2.89 12.99 -5.48
C VAL A 299 -4.42 12.95 -5.65
N LEU A 300 -4.94 13.62 -6.68
CA LEU A 300 -6.36 13.57 -7.02
C LEU A 300 -6.83 12.14 -7.30
N LEU A 301 -6.10 11.41 -8.15
CA LEU A 301 -6.40 10.01 -8.45
C LEU A 301 -6.46 9.16 -7.18
N ARG A 302 -5.44 9.24 -6.32
CA ARG A 302 -5.37 8.43 -5.10
C ARG A 302 -6.46 8.79 -4.09
N ARG A 303 -6.83 10.06 -3.93
CA ARG A 303 -7.92 10.47 -3.03
C ARG A 303 -9.25 9.85 -3.45
N ILE A 304 -9.59 9.90 -4.74
CA ILE A 304 -10.81 9.28 -5.26
C ILE A 304 -10.78 7.75 -5.05
N MET A 305 -9.64 7.10 -5.31
CA MET A 305 -9.48 5.67 -5.05
C MET A 305 -9.65 5.32 -3.57
N THR A 306 -9.11 6.13 -2.66
CA THR A 306 -9.20 5.91 -1.21
C THR A 306 -10.64 6.08 -0.72
N MET A 307 -11.38 7.05 -1.26
CA MET A 307 -12.81 7.21 -0.99
C MET A 307 -13.63 6.00 -1.48
N ALA A 308 -13.31 5.46 -2.66
CA ALA A 308 -13.92 4.25 -3.18
C ALA A 308 -13.65 3.03 -2.28
N TRP A 309 -12.39 2.87 -1.87
CA TRP A 309 -11.97 1.81 -0.94
C TRP A 309 -12.71 1.88 0.40
N ALA A 310 -12.87 3.09 0.96
CA ALA A 310 -13.66 3.26 2.18
C ALA A 310 -15.12 2.88 1.96
N GLY A 311 -15.70 3.21 0.80
CA GLY A 311 -17.05 2.81 0.40
C GLY A 311 -17.24 1.28 0.34
N SER A 312 -16.27 0.56 -0.24
CA SER A 312 -16.29 -0.92 -0.27
C SER A 312 -16.10 -1.55 1.10
N HIS A 313 -15.47 -0.82 2.04
CA HIS A 313 -15.18 -1.24 3.40
C HIS A 313 -16.02 -0.53 4.47
N ARG A 314 -17.23 -0.05 4.13
CA ARG A 314 -18.09 0.72 5.05
C ARG A 314 -18.44 0.04 6.38
N PHE A 315 -18.28 -1.28 6.46
CA PHE A 315 -18.50 -2.05 7.68
C PHE A 315 -17.26 -2.16 8.56
N SER A 316 -16.09 -1.71 8.09
CA SER A 316 -14.85 -1.67 8.84
C SER A 316 -14.76 -0.39 9.67
N PRO A 317 -14.77 -0.47 11.01
CA PRO A 317 -14.66 0.72 11.85
C PRO A 317 -13.33 1.45 11.68
N VAL A 318 -12.26 0.73 11.35
CA VAL A 318 -10.94 1.32 11.04
C VAL A 318 -11.01 2.11 9.74
N ALA A 319 -11.61 1.55 8.69
CA ALA A 319 -11.78 2.25 7.42
C ALA A 319 -12.64 3.52 7.58
N MET A 320 -13.71 3.45 8.37
CA MET A 320 -14.59 4.59 8.63
C MET A 320 -13.96 5.64 9.52
N GLN A 321 -13.07 5.24 10.43
CA GLN A 321 -12.32 6.16 11.27
C GLN A 321 -11.29 6.96 10.48
N ASP A 322 -10.54 6.30 9.59
CA ASP A 322 -9.42 6.94 8.90
C ASP A 322 -9.86 7.59 7.57
N TYR A 323 -10.83 7.00 6.87
CA TYR A 323 -11.24 7.38 5.51
C TYR A 323 -12.76 7.53 5.33
N GLY A 324 -13.50 7.81 6.42
CA GLY A 324 -14.94 8.04 6.41
C GLY A 324 -15.37 9.42 5.86
N VAL A 325 -16.45 9.97 6.42
CA VAL A 325 -17.07 11.23 5.95
C VAL A 325 -16.08 12.39 5.92
N ASP A 326 -15.29 12.58 6.98
CA ASP A 326 -14.29 13.67 7.08
C ASP A 326 -13.26 13.62 5.94
N TYR A 327 -12.84 12.41 5.53
CA TYR A 327 -11.92 12.22 4.41
C TYR A 327 -12.56 12.58 3.07
N THR A 328 -13.84 12.22 2.89
CA THR A 328 -14.63 12.65 1.73
C THR A 328 -14.74 14.17 1.68
N GLU A 329 -15.09 14.84 2.77
CA GLU A 329 -15.24 16.30 2.81
C GLU A 329 -13.92 17.03 2.48
N THR A 330 -12.81 16.64 3.12
CA THR A 330 -11.50 17.23 2.83
C THR A 330 -11.00 16.92 1.43
N SER A 331 -11.33 15.76 0.86
CA SER A 331 -11.03 15.43 -0.53
C SER A 331 -11.85 16.26 -1.51
N LEU A 332 -13.12 16.54 -1.19
CA LEU A 332 -13.95 17.43 -1.99
C LEU A 332 -13.42 18.88 -1.97
N GLU A 333 -12.93 19.37 -0.83
CA GLU A 333 -12.25 20.67 -0.75
C GLU A 333 -11.01 20.72 -1.66
N PHE A 334 -10.15 19.70 -1.57
CA PHE A 334 -8.98 19.58 -2.44
C PHE A 334 -9.37 19.58 -3.93
N ILE A 335 -10.37 18.78 -4.30
CA ILE A 335 -10.86 18.69 -5.69
C ILE A 335 -11.35 20.06 -6.18
N SER A 336 -12.11 20.77 -5.35
CA SER A 336 -12.64 22.10 -5.68
C SER A 336 -11.50 23.09 -5.95
N ASN A 337 -10.49 23.13 -5.09
CA ASN A 337 -9.33 24.02 -5.24
C ASN A 337 -8.54 23.67 -6.51
N LEU A 338 -8.38 22.37 -6.78
CA LEU A 338 -7.60 21.89 -7.92
C LEU A 338 -8.30 22.16 -9.26
N LEU A 339 -9.62 21.94 -9.33
CA LEU A 339 -10.45 22.21 -10.51
C LEU A 339 -10.63 23.69 -10.82
N THR A 340 -10.32 24.58 -9.88
CA THR A 340 -10.35 26.05 -10.09
C THR A 340 -8.96 26.63 -10.37
N SER A 341 -7.93 25.80 -10.28
CA SER A 341 -6.54 26.20 -10.54
C SER A 341 -6.10 25.84 -11.97
N ASP A 342 -5.20 26.64 -12.54
CA ASP A 342 -4.53 26.36 -13.82
C ASP A 342 -3.55 25.17 -13.74
N VAL A 343 -3.47 24.48 -12.59
CA VAL A 343 -2.58 23.32 -12.38
C VAL A 343 -3.09 22.10 -13.13
N ILE A 344 -4.41 21.94 -13.22
CA ILE A 344 -5.05 20.73 -13.75
C ILE A 344 -5.99 21.00 -14.92
N ILE A 345 -6.57 22.21 -15.03
CA ILE A 345 -7.32 22.67 -16.21
C ILE A 345 -6.35 22.87 -17.38
#